data_AF-A0A973CGS3-F1
#
_entry.id   AF-A0A973CGS3-F1
#
_cell.length_a   1.000
_cell.length_b   1.000
_cell.length_c   1.000
_cell.angle_alpha   90.00
_cell.angle_beta   90.00
_cell.angle_gamma   90.00
#
_symmetry.space_group_name_H-M   'P 1'
#
loop_
_entity.id
_entity.type
_entity.pdbx_description
1 polymer ?
#
loop_
_entity_poly.entity_id
_entity_poly.type
_entity_poly.pdbx_seq_one_letter_code
_entity_poly.pdbx_strand_id
1 'polypeptide(L)'
;MTYVTDITNTVWQGTRDGKPGEGSLLYRLEFSDNNQVQVIKQSGGFNHSEQQTWRQQDNRIIITSNVDSKIKDFDGATLTFYADERVSFSLDGDSFIIHKWHQYRSYAHVIFVLLGLMLLNELCRRVVWSNYLLFFILPIVLIPLWTSYDVTYWFKWIKLYSVVGAAALFTLIRFTKIGNMKLAKFGAAAFLAINISEAVMQDFSMGNAANVLNAIGGILSIITLTGWLSIQADKSKERDMVWPAMTTFWIIAYDVWNIVFVYLNFPGSATAQLMVLISATLPALFIKKGTWLQARAFTLAGSFMYYFSNPAMFESNVVMMPRNDELMLAAGAASFIINSIYAYMFFSKKLQQRRLNNATG
;
A
#
# COMPACT_ATOMS: atom_id res chain seq x y z
N MET A 1 -14.00 28.81 9.77
CA MET A 1 -13.96 29.33 11.15
C MET A 1 -13.08 28.39 11.96
N THR A 2 -12.07 28.91 12.66
CA THR A 2 -11.29 28.13 13.64
C THR A 2 -12.13 27.99 14.90
N TYR A 3 -12.26 26.78 15.42
CA TYR A 3 -13.03 26.47 16.62
C TYR A 3 -12.19 25.51 17.46
N VAL A 4 -12.03 25.79 18.74
CA VAL A 4 -11.47 24.80 19.67
C VAL A 4 -12.61 24.16 20.42
N THR A 5 -13.00 23.00 19.92
CA THR A 5 -13.79 22.00 20.64
C THR A 5 -12.98 21.52 21.84
N ASP A 6 -13.66 20.98 22.86
CA ASP A 6 -13.04 20.09 23.81
C ASP A 6 -12.32 18.96 23.05
N ILE A 7 -10.98 19.00 23.04
CA ILE A 7 -10.13 17.98 22.39
C ILE A 7 -9.78 16.85 23.36
N THR A 8 -10.28 16.91 24.58
CA THR A 8 -10.00 15.93 25.60
C THR A 8 -10.67 14.60 25.25
N ASN A 9 -9.98 13.49 25.50
CA ASN A 9 -10.42 12.14 25.10
C ASN A 9 -10.67 11.98 23.59
N THR A 10 -9.93 12.72 22.77
CA THR A 10 -9.97 12.58 21.31
C THR A 10 -8.66 12.04 20.76
N VAL A 11 -8.77 11.32 19.65
CA VAL A 11 -7.62 10.76 18.92
C VAL A 11 -7.51 11.47 17.58
N TRP A 12 -6.30 11.87 17.23
CA TRP A 12 -5.97 12.51 15.96
C TRP A 12 -4.81 11.79 15.31
N GLN A 13 -4.84 11.65 13.99
CA GLN A 13 -3.79 10.95 13.26
C GLN A 13 -3.62 11.50 11.85
N GLY A 14 -2.38 11.45 11.37
CA GLY A 14 -2.01 11.98 10.07
C GLY A 14 -0.76 11.29 9.57
N THR A 15 -0.68 11.16 8.25
CA THR A 15 0.51 10.65 7.58
C THR A 15 1.27 11.78 6.93
N ARG A 16 2.60 11.70 6.97
CA ARG A 16 3.47 12.62 6.27
C ARG A 16 4.45 11.81 5.42
N ASP A 17 4.67 12.24 4.18
CA ASP A 17 5.72 11.66 3.35
C ASP A 17 7.08 12.07 3.95
N GLY A 18 7.93 11.10 4.26
CA GLY A 18 9.27 11.34 4.76
C GLY A 18 10.23 11.76 3.63
N LYS A 19 11.45 12.17 3.99
CA LYS A 19 12.49 12.44 3.00
C LYS A 19 12.88 11.14 2.26
N PRO A 20 13.56 11.22 1.10
CA PRO A 20 14.09 10.04 0.44
C PRO A 20 14.89 9.17 1.42
N GLY A 21 14.51 7.90 1.56
CA GLY A 21 15.11 6.96 2.51
C GLY A 21 14.42 6.85 3.89
N GLU A 22 13.42 7.69 4.20
CA GLU A 22 12.72 7.67 5.50
C GLU A 22 11.33 6.99 5.45
N GLY A 23 10.81 6.74 4.24
CA GLY A 23 9.49 6.14 4.04
C GLY A 23 8.38 7.12 4.37
N SER A 24 7.21 6.63 4.82
CA SER A 24 6.15 7.49 5.36
C SER A 24 6.15 7.49 6.87
N LEU A 25 5.92 8.66 7.44
CA LEU A 25 5.73 8.90 8.86
C LEU A 25 4.23 8.81 9.18
N LEU A 26 3.87 8.10 10.25
CA LEU A 26 2.56 8.16 10.86
C LEU A 26 2.68 8.85 12.22
N TYR A 27 1.85 9.87 12.42
CA TYR A 27 1.66 10.51 13.71
C TYR A 27 0.28 10.16 14.27
N ARG A 28 0.22 9.91 15.57
CA ARG A 28 -1.03 9.79 16.32
C ARG A 28 -0.91 10.52 17.66
N LEU A 29 -1.93 11.31 17.96
CA LEU A 29 -2.06 12.12 19.16
C LEU A 29 -3.31 11.67 19.90
N GLU A 30 -3.16 11.16 21.12
CA GLU A 30 -4.28 10.78 21.97
C GLU A 30 -4.33 11.72 23.18
N PHE A 31 -5.28 12.65 23.16
CA PHE A 31 -5.44 13.65 24.21
C PHE A 31 -6.25 13.09 25.38
N SER A 32 -5.87 13.45 26.60
CA SER A 32 -6.50 12.97 27.84
C SER A 32 -6.78 14.11 28.83
N ASP A 33 -7.62 13.84 29.83
CA ASP A 33 -8.21 14.79 30.80
C ASP A 33 -7.23 15.56 31.71
N ASN A 34 -5.92 15.29 31.63
CA ASN A 34 -4.91 15.81 32.55
C ASN A 34 -3.83 16.69 31.88
N ASN A 35 -4.16 17.40 30.79
CA ASN A 35 -3.18 18.12 29.97
C ASN A 35 -2.05 17.23 29.44
N GLN A 36 -2.34 15.93 29.31
CA GLN A 36 -1.42 14.93 28.77
C GLN A 36 -1.89 14.49 27.39
N VAL A 37 -0.94 14.30 26.48
CA VAL A 37 -1.15 13.76 25.15
C VAL A 37 -0.17 12.61 24.93
N GLN A 38 -0.69 11.45 24.54
CA GLN A 38 0.14 10.35 24.06
C GLN A 38 0.52 10.65 22.60
N VAL A 39 1.79 10.91 22.36
CA VAL A 39 2.33 11.15 21.02
C VAL A 39 2.97 9.86 20.52
N ILE A 40 2.46 9.35 19.41
CA ILE A 40 2.97 8.17 18.74
C ILE A 40 3.54 8.59 17.38
N LYS A 41 4.76 8.15 17.09
CA LYS A 41 5.42 8.34 15.80
C LYS A 41 5.94 7.00 15.29
N GLN A 42 5.53 6.64 14.08
CA GLN A 42 5.96 5.41 13.41
C GLN A 42 6.55 5.72 12.03
N SER A 43 7.65 5.05 11.68
CA SER A 43 8.30 5.09 10.36
C SER A 43 9.17 3.86 10.12
N GLY A 44 9.93 3.84 9.01
CA GLY A 44 10.81 2.75 8.57
C GLY A 44 11.79 2.19 9.61
N GLY A 45 12.17 2.99 10.60
CA GLY A 45 13.09 2.59 11.68
C GLY A 45 12.84 3.31 13.01
N PHE A 46 11.68 3.94 13.14
CA PHE A 46 11.30 4.67 14.35
C PHE A 46 9.91 4.20 14.78
N ASN A 47 9.78 3.77 16.04
CA ASN A 47 8.50 3.37 16.60
C ASN A 47 8.49 3.69 18.09
N HIS A 48 8.07 4.91 18.42
CA HIS A 48 8.00 5.37 19.80
C HIS A 48 6.61 5.90 20.13
N SER A 49 6.24 5.71 21.39
CA SER A 49 5.04 6.21 22.02
C SER A 49 5.47 6.91 23.30
N GLU A 50 5.31 8.23 23.35
CA GLU A 50 5.79 9.05 24.46
C GLU A 50 4.65 9.91 24.99
N GLN A 51 4.50 9.97 26.31
CA GLN A 51 3.55 10.87 26.95
C GLN A 51 4.18 12.27 27.00
N GLN A 52 3.43 13.27 26.54
CA GLN A 52 3.85 14.67 26.49
C GLN A 52 2.77 15.57 27.07
N THR A 53 3.12 16.83 27.31
CA THR A 53 2.17 17.82 27.83
C THR A 53 1.55 18.63 26.71
N TRP A 54 0.29 19.02 26.85
CA TRP A 54 -0.35 19.95 25.94
C TRP A 54 -1.04 21.08 26.71
N ARG A 55 -1.18 22.22 26.04
CA ARG A 55 -1.98 23.34 26.53
C ARG A 55 -2.68 24.03 25.37
N GLN A 56 -3.85 24.58 25.66
CA GLN A 56 -4.55 25.45 24.73
C GLN A 56 -4.12 26.91 24.94
N GLN A 57 -3.81 27.60 23.84
CA GLN A 57 -3.58 29.03 23.81
C GLN A 57 -4.41 29.62 22.66
N ASP A 58 -5.47 30.34 23.00
CA ASP A 58 -6.48 30.84 22.06
C ASP A 58 -7.08 29.69 21.21
N ASN A 59 -6.97 29.80 19.88
CA ASN A 59 -7.41 28.79 18.92
C ASN A 59 -6.32 27.78 18.52
N ARG A 60 -5.26 27.66 19.32
CA ARG A 60 -4.09 26.82 19.03
C ARG A 60 -3.85 25.83 20.17
N ILE A 61 -3.37 24.65 19.79
CA ILE A 61 -2.84 23.68 20.75
C ILE A 61 -1.33 23.65 20.61
N ILE A 62 -0.66 23.72 21.75
CA ILE A 62 0.79 23.62 21.85
C ILE A 62 1.09 22.33 22.60
N ILE A 63 1.90 21.48 21.98
CA ILE A 63 2.44 20.27 22.61
C ILE A 63 3.88 20.57 23.01
N THR A 64 4.30 20.11 24.18
CA THR A 64 5.66 20.27 24.69
C THR A 64 6.17 18.92 25.14
N SER A 65 7.26 18.49 24.50
CA SER A 65 7.94 17.24 24.79
C SER A 65 8.69 17.29 26.12
N ASN A 66 8.91 16.11 26.72
CA ASN A 66 9.77 16.01 27.89
C ASN A 66 11.25 16.08 27.46
N VAL A 67 12.15 16.42 28.39
CA VAL A 67 13.59 16.62 28.08
C VAL A 67 14.20 15.43 27.33
N ASP A 68 13.88 14.21 27.77
CA ASP A 68 14.40 12.95 27.25
C ASP A 68 13.54 12.32 26.13
N SER A 69 12.47 13.00 25.70
CA SER A 69 11.62 12.53 24.60
C SER A 69 12.41 12.45 23.29
N LYS A 70 12.23 11.35 22.56
CA LYS A 70 12.75 11.18 21.19
C LYS A 70 11.85 11.86 20.16
N ILE A 71 10.57 12.03 20.47
CA ILE A 71 9.61 12.71 19.59
C ILE A 71 9.57 14.19 19.98
N LYS A 72 10.29 15.02 19.22
CA LYS A 72 10.30 16.49 19.41
C LYS A 72 9.63 17.25 18.27
N ASP A 73 9.01 16.54 17.33
CA ASP A 73 8.45 17.08 16.10
C ASP A 73 7.35 18.14 16.31
N PHE A 74 6.74 18.18 17.50
CA PHE A 74 5.69 19.14 17.84
C PHE A 74 6.17 20.33 18.67
N ASP A 75 7.44 20.35 19.10
CA ASP A 75 7.97 21.46 19.89
C ASP A 75 8.06 22.72 19.03
N GLY A 76 7.38 23.78 19.47
CA GLY A 76 7.28 25.04 18.72
C GLY A 76 6.33 24.99 17.52
N ALA A 77 5.74 23.82 17.21
CA ALA A 77 4.76 23.69 16.14
C ALA A 77 3.44 24.37 16.51
N THR A 78 2.75 24.89 15.50
CA THR A 78 1.39 25.39 15.65
C THR A 78 0.39 24.37 15.13
N LEU A 79 -0.49 23.86 16.00
CA LEU A 79 -1.63 23.05 15.63
C LEU A 79 -2.88 23.93 15.54
N THR A 80 -3.43 24.09 14.34
CA THR A 80 -4.64 24.89 14.08
C THR A 80 -5.82 23.98 13.79
N PHE A 81 -6.88 24.06 14.61
CA PHE A 81 -8.07 23.21 14.52
C PHE A 81 -9.16 23.86 13.66
N TYR A 82 -9.76 23.05 12.80
CA TYR A 82 -10.83 23.44 11.89
C TYR A 82 -12.15 22.73 12.26
N ALA A 83 -13.27 23.37 11.91
CA ALA A 83 -14.61 22.87 12.20
C ALA A 83 -14.94 21.53 11.50
N ASP A 84 -14.22 21.17 10.45
CA ASP A 84 -14.39 19.92 9.69
C ASP A 84 -13.51 18.77 10.21
N GLU A 85 -13.14 18.83 11.49
CA GLU A 85 -12.34 17.80 12.17
C GLU A 85 -10.95 17.57 11.56
N ARG A 86 -10.36 18.65 11.01
CA ARG A 86 -8.96 18.69 10.56
C ARG A 86 -8.12 19.55 11.49
N VAL A 87 -6.84 19.18 11.59
CA VAL A 87 -5.80 19.95 12.24
C VAL A 87 -4.70 20.18 11.22
N SER A 88 -4.35 21.44 11.00
CA SER A 88 -3.13 21.79 10.27
C SER A 88 -1.98 21.86 11.26
N PHE A 89 -0.97 21.02 11.04
CA PHE A 89 0.34 21.17 11.63
C PHE A 89 1.16 22.15 10.78
N SER A 90 1.89 23.06 11.43
CA SER A 90 2.88 23.90 10.78
C SER A 90 4.08 24.18 11.68
N LEU A 91 5.28 23.95 11.14
CA LEU A 91 6.56 24.24 11.77
C LEU A 91 7.63 24.48 10.69
N ASP A 92 8.41 25.57 10.79
CA ASP A 92 9.57 25.85 9.93
C ASP A 92 9.35 25.69 8.41
N GLY A 93 8.18 26.10 7.91
CA GLY A 93 7.82 26.00 6.49
C GLY A 93 7.35 24.62 6.04
N ASP A 94 7.31 23.64 6.94
CA ASP A 94 6.66 22.35 6.74
C ASP A 94 5.22 22.38 7.26
N SER A 95 4.33 21.67 6.57
CA SER A 95 2.94 21.53 7.00
C SER A 95 2.35 20.22 6.52
N PHE A 96 1.49 19.64 7.34
CA PHE A 96 0.69 18.47 6.98
C PHE A 96 -0.65 18.49 7.72
N ILE A 97 -1.59 17.68 7.24
CA ILE A 97 -2.94 17.59 7.81
C ILE A 97 -3.02 16.37 8.71
N ILE A 98 -3.63 16.56 9.88
CA ILE A 98 -3.99 15.53 10.84
C ILE A 98 -5.52 15.52 10.92
N HIS A 99 -6.11 14.34 10.97
CA HIS A 99 -7.55 14.15 11.01
C HIS A 99 -7.98 13.58 12.36
N LYS A 100 -9.15 13.97 12.82
CA LYS A 100 -9.79 13.29 13.96
C LYS A 100 -10.14 11.87 13.57
N TRP A 101 -9.80 10.94 14.45
CA TRP A 101 -10.02 9.53 14.23
C TRP A 101 -11.27 9.05 14.94
N HIS A 102 -12.07 8.29 14.20
CA HIS A 102 -13.31 7.69 14.69
C HIS A 102 -13.20 6.19 14.54
N GLN A 103 -13.01 5.49 15.67
CA GLN A 103 -12.69 4.06 15.69
C GLN A 103 -13.60 3.20 14.81
N TYR A 104 -14.92 3.25 15.03
CA TYR A 104 -15.87 2.42 14.28
C TYR A 104 -15.95 2.81 12.80
N ARG A 105 -15.80 4.11 12.49
CA ARG A 105 -15.77 4.60 11.10
C ARG A 105 -14.55 4.05 10.36
N SER A 106 -13.38 4.05 10.99
CA SER A 106 -12.14 3.56 10.40
C SER A 106 -12.20 2.05 10.13
N TYR A 107 -12.71 1.25 11.07
CA TYR A 107 -12.90 -0.19 10.83
C TYR A 107 -13.95 -0.49 9.75
N ALA A 108 -15.07 0.24 9.75
CA ALA A 108 -16.08 0.12 8.70
C ALA A 108 -15.52 0.49 7.32
N HIS A 109 -14.69 1.53 7.26
CA HIS A 109 -14.01 1.96 6.04
C HIS A 109 -13.05 0.89 5.49
N VAL A 110 -12.25 0.24 6.34
CA VAL A 110 -11.36 -0.87 5.94
C VAL A 110 -12.17 -2.00 5.27
N ILE A 111 -13.28 -2.40 5.86
CA ILE A 111 -14.17 -3.44 5.31
C ILE A 111 -14.83 -2.96 4.00
N PHE A 112 -15.28 -1.70 3.98
CA PHE A 112 -15.86 -1.09 2.79
C PHE A 112 -14.89 -1.07 1.61
N VAL A 113 -13.63 -0.68 1.82
CA VAL A 113 -12.59 -0.70 0.79
C VAL A 113 -12.34 -2.13 0.30
N LEU A 114 -12.20 -3.09 1.21
CA LEU A 114 -12.01 -4.50 0.84
C LEU A 114 -13.13 -5.01 -0.07
N LEU A 115 -14.38 -4.88 0.36
CA LEU A 115 -15.55 -5.35 -0.38
C LEU A 115 -15.73 -4.57 -1.69
N GLY A 116 -15.52 -3.26 -1.66
CA GLY A 116 -15.59 -2.38 -2.83
C GLY A 116 -14.57 -2.77 -3.90
N LEU A 117 -13.33 -3.06 -3.52
CA LEU A 117 -12.29 -3.50 -4.45
C LEU A 117 -12.54 -4.91 -5.00
N MET A 118 -13.06 -5.83 -4.18
CA MET A 118 -13.49 -7.17 -4.66
C MET A 118 -14.63 -7.05 -5.67
N LEU A 119 -15.62 -6.21 -5.38
CA LEU A 119 -16.74 -5.92 -6.28
C LEU A 119 -16.26 -5.25 -7.57
N LEU A 120 -15.35 -4.29 -7.47
CA LEU A 120 -14.72 -3.63 -8.62
C LEU A 120 -14.03 -4.66 -9.53
N ASN A 121 -13.21 -5.55 -8.95
CA ASN A 121 -12.56 -6.61 -9.70
C ASN A 121 -13.58 -7.53 -10.39
N GLU A 122 -14.63 -7.96 -9.69
CA GLU A 122 -15.66 -8.82 -10.28
C GLU A 122 -16.48 -8.10 -11.35
N LEU A 123 -16.76 -6.81 -11.19
CA LEU A 123 -17.38 -5.96 -12.20
C LEU A 123 -16.50 -5.89 -13.47
N CYS A 124 -15.20 -5.63 -13.31
CA CYS A 124 -14.23 -5.65 -14.41
C CYS A 124 -14.15 -7.03 -15.09
N ARG A 125 -14.34 -8.12 -14.34
CA ARG A 125 -14.38 -9.46 -14.92
C ARG A 125 -15.65 -9.70 -15.74
N ARG A 126 -16.82 -9.33 -15.23
CA ARG A 126 -18.11 -9.66 -15.87
C ARG A 126 -18.52 -8.69 -16.97
N VAL A 127 -18.16 -7.41 -16.84
CA VAL A 127 -18.62 -6.34 -17.72
C VAL A 127 -17.43 -5.75 -18.46
N VAL A 128 -17.28 -6.10 -19.74
CA VAL A 128 -16.13 -5.67 -20.57
C VAL A 128 -15.96 -4.14 -20.56
N TRP A 129 -17.05 -3.42 -20.78
CA TRP A 129 -17.05 -1.95 -20.86
C TRP A 129 -16.64 -1.23 -19.57
N SER A 130 -16.78 -1.86 -18.39
CA SER A 130 -16.35 -1.23 -17.15
C SER A 130 -14.84 -1.01 -17.13
N ASN A 131 -14.04 -1.91 -17.70
CA ASN A 131 -12.58 -1.76 -17.79
C ASN A 131 -12.19 -0.52 -18.61
N TYR A 132 -12.85 -0.29 -19.74
CA TYR A 132 -12.59 0.89 -20.58
C TYR A 132 -13.01 2.18 -19.88
N LEU A 133 -14.18 2.17 -19.24
CA LEU A 133 -14.64 3.30 -18.45
C LEU A 133 -13.67 3.62 -17.30
N LEU A 134 -13.29 2.61 -16.52
CA LEU A 134 -12.48 2.77 -15.30
C LEU A 134 -11.02 3.09 -15.56
N PHE A 135 -10.40 2.51 -16.60
CA PHE A 135 -8.95 2.62 -16.79
C PHE A 135 -8.54 3.47 -17.99
N PHE A 136 -9.48 3.91 -18.83
CA PHE A 136 -9.18 4.80 -19.97
C PHE A 136 -9.92 6.13 -19.89
N ILE A 137 -11.20 6.13 -19.48
CA ILE A 137 -12.03 7.33 -19.50
C ILE A 137 -11.95 8.08 -18.16
N LEU A 138 -12.31 7.43 -17.05
CA LEU A 138 -12.38 8.04 -15.73
C LEU A 138 -11.06 8.68 -15.27
N PRO A 139 -9.87 8.07 -15.50
CA PRO A 139 -8.62 8.69 -15.08
C PRO A 139 -8.29 10.00 -15.80
N ILE A 140 -8.93 10.26 -16.95
CA ILE A 140 -8.80 11.52 -17.69
C ILE A 140 -9.88 12.50 -17.23
N VAL A 141 -11.13 12.03 -17.15
CA VAL A 141 -12.28 12.87 -16.76
C VAL A 141 -12.16 13.39 -15.33
N LEU A 142 -11.54 12.62 -14.43
CA LEU A 142 -11.39 12.99 -13.02
C LEU A 142 -10.17 13.89 -12.74
N ILE A 143 -9.32 14.19 -13.73
CA ILE A 143 -8.14 15.07 -13.54
C ILE A 143 -8.51 16.39 -12.88
N PRO A 144 -9.54 17.15 -13.32
CA PRO A 144 -9.89 18.42 -12.68
C PRO A 144 -10.24 18.26 -11.20
N LEU A 145 -10.97 17.20 -10.85
CA LEU A 145 -11.29 16.88 -9.46
C LEU A 145 -10.04 16.56 -8.65
N TRP A 146 -9.17 15.69 -9.19
CA TRP A 146 -7.94 15.28 -8.51
C TRP A 146 -6.95 16.43 -8.31
N THR A 147 -6.85 17.34 -9.27
CA THR A 147 -6.05 18.56 -9.15
C THR A 147 -6.64 19.52 -8.12
N SER A 148 -7.96 19.53 -7.90
CA SER A 148 -8.61 20.39 -6.90
C SER A 148 -8.36 20.00 -5.44
N TYR A 149 -7.89 18.76 -5.18
CA TYR A 149 -7.59 18.28 -3.82
C TYR A 149 -6.14 18.52 -3.38
N ASP A 150 -5.38 19.35 -4.12
CA ASP A 150 -3.99 19.71 -3.80
C ASP A 150 -3.09 18.50 -3.50
N VAL A 151 -3.26 17.40 -4.24
CA VAL A 151 -2.30 16.28 -4.20
C VAL A 151 -1.02 16.75 -4.90
N THR A 152 -0.17 17.45 -4.16
CA THR A 152 1.01 18.16 -4.71
C THR A 152 2.20 17.24 -4.95
N TYR A 153 2.25 16.07 -4.31
CA TYR A 153 3.40 15.18 -4.44
C TYR A 153 3.37 14.42 -5.77
N TRP A 154 4.21 14.85 -6.72
CA TRP A 154 4.31 14.31 -8.09
C TRP A 154 4.50 12.78 -8.14
N PHE A 155 5.18 12.19 -7.14
CA PHE A 155 5.39 10.75 -7.07
C PHE A 155 4.08 9.98 -6.90
N LYS A 156 3.09 10.52 -6.16
CA LYS A 156 1.75 9.92 -6.05
C LYS A 156 1.07 9.84 -7.40
N TRP A 157 1.22 10.86 -8.25
CA TRP A 157 0.69 10.88 -9.62
C TRP A 157 1.35 9.84 -10.52
N ILE A 158 2.67 9.69 -10.43
CA ILE A 158 3.38 8.63 -11.17
C ILE A 158 2.89 7.25 -10.74
N LYS A 159 2.71 7.02 -9.44
CA LYS A 159 2.20 5.74 -8.95
C LYS A 159 0.78 5.47 -9.46
N LEU A 160 -0.12 6.46 -9.40
CA LEU A 160 -1.48 6.36 -9.95
C LEU A 160 -1.45 5.95 -11.43
N TYR A 161 -0.73 6.69 -12.28
CA TYR A 161 -0.76 6.41 -13.72
C TYR A 161 0.03 5.17 -14.12
N SER A 162 1.04 4.76 -13.34
CA SER A 162 1.72 3.47 -13.53
C SER A 162 0.75 2.31 -13.32
N VAL A 163 -0.05 2.33 -12.25
CA VAL A 163 -1.00 1.23 -11.97
C VAL A 163 -2.23 1.27 -12.89
N VAL A 164 -2.73 2.46 -13.24
CA VAL A 164 -3.79 2.62 -14.25
C VAL A 164 -3.30 2.15 -15.62
N GLY A 165 -2.06 2.49 -16.00
CA GLY A 165 -1.44 2.01 -17.23
C GLY A 165 -1.30 0.49 -17.28
N ALA A 166 -0.92 -0.15 -16.18
CA ALA A 166 -0.91 -1.60 -16.08
C ALA A 166 -2.32 -2.21 -16.23
N ALA A 167 -3.32 -1.65 -15.55
CA ALA A 167 -4.72 -2.09 -15.69
C ALA A 167 -5.25 -1.92 -17.13
N ALA A 168 -4.91 -0.81 -17.80
CA ALA A 168 -5.22 -0.56 -19.20
C ALA A 168 -4.53 -1.58 -20.12
N LEU A 169 -3.23 -1.84 -19.94
CA LEU A 169 -2.50 -2.86 -20.69
C LEU A 169 -3.15 -4.24 -20.52
N PHE A 170 -3.53 -4.62 -19.31
CA PHE A 170 -4.13 -5.94 -19.04
C PHE A 170 -5.51 -6.06 -19.69
N THR A 171 -6.29 -4.97 -19.70
CA THR A 171 -7.54 -4.87 -20.45
C THR A 171 -7.31 -5.10 -21.95
N LEU A 172 -6.26 -4.51 -22.52
CA LEU A 172 -5.91 -4.70 -23.93
C LEU A 172 -5.42 -6.12 -24.24
N ILE A 173 -4.59 -6.71 -23.38
CA ILE A 173 -4.14 -8.11 -23.49
C ILE A 173 -5.35 -9.05 -23.48
N ARG A 174 -6.35 -8.74 -22.65
CA ARG A 174 -7.55 -9.54 -22.45
C ARG A 174 -8.48 -9.54 -23.66
N PHE A 175 -8.80 -8.35 -24.19
CA PHE A 175 -9.90 -8.19 -25.15
C PHE A 175 -9.47 -7.92 -26.59
N THR A 176 -8.19 -7.63 -26.85
CA THR A 176 -7.72 -7.25 -28.19
C THR A 176 -6.61 -8.18 -28.71
N LYS A 177 -6.16 -7.96 -29.95
CA LYS A 177 -5.03 -8.70 -30.55
C LYS A 177 -3.69 -8.42 -29.86
N ILE A 178 -3.60 -7.38 -29.01
CA ILE A 178 -2.40 -7.04 -28.23
C ILE A 178 -1.96 -8.22 -27.35
N GLY A 179 -2.89 -9.06 -26.88
CA GLY A 179 -2.56 -10.25 -26.08
C GLY A 179 -1.68 -11.29 -26.80
N ASN A 180 -1.62 -11.26 -28.13
CA ASN A 180 -0.75 -12.15 -28.92
C ASN A 180 0.68 -11.60 -29.05
N MET A 181 0.91 -10.33 -28.72
CA MET A 181 2.22 -9.69 -28.86
C MET A 181 3.13 -10.08 -27.71
N LYS A 182 4.31 -10.63 -28.02
CA LYS A 182 5.33 -10.96 -27.01
C LYS A 182 5.70 -9.76 -26.14
N LEU A 183 5.78 -8.56 -26.73
CA LEU A 183 6.10 -7.33 -26.02
C LEU A 183 5.04 -6.95 -24.97
N ALA A 184 3.75 -7.16 -25.25
CA ALA A 184 2.69 -6.87 -24.29
C ALA A 184 2.74 -7.82 -23.09
N LYS A 185 2.97 -9.12 -23.33
CA LYS A 185 3.16 -10.13 -22.27
C LYS A 185 4.41 -9.84 -21.43
N PHE A 186 5.50 -9.46 -22.08
CA PHE A 186 6.71 -9.02 -21.39
C PHE A 186 6.44 -7.78 -20.55
N GLY A 187 5.75 -6.77 -21.11
CA GLY A 187 5.34 -5.56 -20.39
C GLY A 187 4.54 -5.89 -19.12
N ALA A 188 3.59 -6.83 -19.20
CA ALA A 188 2.82 -7.24 -18.04
C ALA A 188 3.67 -7.87 -16.92
N ALA A 189 4.65 -8.70 -17.28
CA ALA A 189 5.62 -9.23 -16.32
C ALA A 189 6.58 -8.16 -15.78
N ALA A 190 7.04 -7.26 -16.67
CA ALA A 190 7.96 -6.18 -16.33
C ALA A 190 7.34 -5.18 -15.36
N PHE A 191 6.05 -4.84 -15.50
CA PHE A 191 5.35 -3.98 -14.54
C PHE A 191 5.43 -4.51 -13.11
N LEU A 192 5.16 -5.81 -12.93
CA LEU A 192 5.26 -6.44 -11.62
C LEU A 192 6.71 -6.47 -11.12
N ALA A 193 7.66 -6.85 -11.98
CA ALA A 193 9.08 -6.91 -11.62
C ALA A 193 9.63 -5.52 -11.22
N ILE A 194 9.30 -4.46 -11.96
CA ILE A 194 9.68 -3.08 -11.66
C ILE A 194 9.08 -2.66 -10.31
N ASN A 195 7.79 -2.95 -10.07
CA ASN A 195 7.15 -2.62 -8.80
C ASN A 195 7.81 -3.33 -7.61
N ILE A 196 8.27 -4.58 -7.79
CA ILE A 196 9.05 -5.28 -6.78
C ILE A 196 10.42 -4.63 -6.60
N SER A 197 11.12 -4.32 -7.69
CA SER A 197 12.45 -3.71 -7.65
C SER A 197 12.45 -2.37 -6.92
N GLU A 198 11.46 -1.50 -7.17
CA GLU A 198 11.32 -0.21 -6.48
C GLU A 198 11.21 -0.40 -4.96
N ALA A 199 10.40 -1.37 -4.53
CA ALA A 199 10.21 -1.69 -3.12
C ALA A 199 11.46 -2.33 -2.49
N VAL A 200 12.16 -3.21 -3.22
CA VAL A 200 13.46 -3.77 -2.79
C VAL A 200 14.50 -2.67 -2.61
N MET A 201 14.58 -1.71 -3.53
CA MET A 201 15.48 -0.56 -3.41
C MET A 201 15.14 0.29 -2.17
N GLN A 202 13.85 0.52 -1.93
CA GLN A 202 13.38 1.26 -0.76
C GLN A 202 13.73 0.53 0.55
N ASP A 203 13.54 -0.79 0.63
CA ASP A 203 13.94 -1.57 1.80
C ASP A 203 15.45 -1.51 2.06
N PHE A 204 16.28 -1.64 1.02
CA PHE A 204 17.73 -1.50 1.19
C PHE A 204 18.12 -0.09 1.65
N SER A 205 17.42 0.95 1.18
CA SER A 205 17.69 2.33 1.61
C SER A 205 17.41 2.56 3.10
N MET A 206 16.51 1.77 3.71
CA MET A 206 16.23 1.84 5.16
C MET A 206 17.34 1.23 6.02
N GLY A 207 18.03 0.20 5.52
CA GLY A 207 19.19 -0.41 6.18
C GLY A 207 18.91 -1.24 7.44
N ASN A 208 17.71 -1.20 8.02
CA ASN A 208 17.37 -2.00 9.20
C ASN A 208 17.34 -3.50 8.88
N ALA A 209 17.66 -4.35 9.86
CA ALA A 209 17.70 -5.80 9.68
C ALA A 209 16.38 -6.37 9.10
N ALA A 210 15.23 -5.91 9.61
CA ALA A 210 13.92 -6.30 9.10
C ALA A 210 13.74 -5.98 7.60
N ASN A 211 14.15 -4.77 7.18
CA ASN A 211 14.06 -4.32 5.80
C ASN A 211 15.03 -5.09 4.90
N VAL A 212 16.26 -5.34 5.33
CA VAL A 212 17.24 -6.12 4.56
C VAL A 212 16.74 -7.54 4.31
N LEU A 213 16.19 -8.19 5.34
CA LEU A 213 15.58 -9.52 5.18
C LEU A 213 14.41 -9.49 4.19
N ASN A 214 13.53 -8.48 4.29
CA ASN A 214 12.43 -8.32 3.36
C ASN A 214 12.91 -8.05 1.92
N ALA A 215 13.92 -7.20 1.73
CA ALA A 215 14.51 -6.89 0.41
C ALA A 215 15.00 -8.17 -0.30
N ILE A 216 15.68 -9.06 0.44
CA ILE A 216 16.13 -10.35 -0.09
C ILE A 216 14.91 -11.20 -0.51
N GLY A 217 13.85 -11.23 0.29
CA GLY A 217 12.58 -11.87 -0.09
C GLY A 217 12.01 -11.36 -1.42
N GLY A 218 12.11 -10.05 -1.68
CA GLY A 218 11.66 -9.43 -2.93
C GLY A 218 12.53 -9.84 -4.13
N ILE A 219 13.85 -9.93 -3.96
CA ILE A 219 14.75 -10.46 -4.99
C ILE A 219 14.36 -11.91 -5.32
N LEU A 220 14.10 -12.74 -4.31
CA LEU A 220 13.65 -14.12 -4.50
C LEU A 220 12.33 -14.20 -5.27
N SER A 221 11.39 -13.29 -4.98
CA SER A 221 10.14 -13.15 -5.75
C SER A 221 10.41 -12.83 -7.23
N ILE A 222 11.37 -11.94 -7.56
CA ILE A 222 11.73 -11.59 -8.94
C ILE A 222 12.39 -12.78 -9.66
N ILE A 223 13.43 -13.40 -9.09
CA ILE A 223 14.19 -14.45 -9.79
C ILE A 223 13.36 -15.72 -10.04
N THR A 224 12.30 -15.91 -9.25
CA THR A 224 11.35 -17.02 -9.42
C THR A 224 10.15 -16.66 -10.32
N LEU A 225 9.99 -15.37 -10.67
CA LEU A 225 8.98 -14.90 -11.61
C LEU A 225 9.33 -15.35 -13.03
N THR A 226 8.69 -16.43 -13.49
CA THR A 226 9.00 -17.05 -14.79
C THR A 226 7.75 -17.30 -15.63
N GLY A 227 7.94 -17.79 -16.86
CA GLY A 227 6.83 -18.19 -17.72
C GLY A 227 5.96 -17.02 -18.21
N TRP A 228 6.48 -15.80 -18.31
CA TRP A 228 5.73 -14.63 -18.76
C TRP A 228 5.11 -14.79 -20.16
N LEU A 229 5.69 -15.63 -21.03
CA LEU A 229 5.12 -15.97 -22.34
C LEU A 229 3.75 -16.69 -22.24
N SER A 230 3.45 -17.31 -21.09
CA SER A 230 2.19 -18.00 -20.82
C SER A 230 1.03 -17.06 -20.46
N ILE A 231 1.30 -15.76 -20.28
CA ILE A 231 0.26 -14.75 -20.06
C ILE A 231 -0.66 -14.74 -21.29
N GLN A 232 -1.96 -14.92 -21.07
CA GLN A 232 -2.96 -14.93 -22.14
C GLN A 232 -4.36 -14.72 -21.58
N ALA A 233 -5.28 -14.31 -22.44
CA ALA A 233 -6.71 -14.42 -22.16
C ALA A 233 -7.11 -15.90 -22.14
N ASP A 234 -7.87 -16.33 -21.15
CA ASP A 234 -8.42 -17.67 -21.10
C ASP A 234 -9.59 -17.85 -22.10
N LYS A 235 -10.10 -19.08 -22.21
CA LYS A 235 -11.19 -19.44 -23.13
C LYS A 235 -12.59 -19.28 -22.51
N SER A 236 -12.70 -18.72 -21.31
CA SER A 236 -13.99 -18.51 -20.66
C SER A 236 -14.78 -17.38 -21.35
N LYS A 237 -16.06 -17.23 -21.00
CA LYS A 237 -16.90 -16.12 -21.48
C LYS A 237 -16.29 -14.77 -21.09
N GLU A 238 -15.73 -14.71 -19.90
CA GLU A 238 -15.09 -13.54 -19.31
C GLU A 238 -13.75 -13.27 -20.00
N ARG A 239 -13.10 -14.30 -20.58
CA ARG A 239 -11.78 -14.21 -21.20
C ARG A 239 -10.74 -13.65 -20.24
N ASP A 240 -10.75 -14.05 -18.98
CA ASP A 240 -9.85 -13.52 -17.94
C ASP A 240 -8.37 -13.59 -18.36
N MET A 241 -7.59 -12.55 -18.09
CA MET A 241 -6.14 -12.59 -18.26
C MET A 241 -5.54 -13.47 -17.17
N VAL A 242 -4.92 -14.58 -17.58
CA VAL A 242 -4.31 -15.54 -16.68
C VAL A 242 -2.80 -15.60 -16.88
N TRP A 243 -2.08 -15.82 -15.78
CA TRP A 243 -0.66 -16.19 -15.80
C TRP A 243 -0.47 -17.52 -15.06
N PRO A 244 -0.53 -18.66 -15.77
CA PRO A 244 -0.49 -19.99 -15.14
C PRO A 244 0.77 -20.28 -14.33
N ALA A 245 1.91 -19.67 -14.68
CA ALA A 245 3.16 -19.85 -13.96
C ALA A 245 3.16 -19.19 -12.57
N MET A 246 2.25 -18.25 -12.28
CA MET A 246 2.03 -17.72 -10.93
C MET A 246 1.27 -18.75 -10.08
N THR A 247 2.03 -19.63 -9.44
CA THR A 247 1.47 -20.63 -8.52
C THR A 247 0.88 -19.97 -7.27
N THR A 248 -0.09 -20.63 -6.63
CA THR A 248 -0.67 -20.18 -5.36
C THR A 248 0.40 -19.92 -4.28
N PHE A 249 1.43 -20.75 -4.18
CA PHE A 249 2.50 -20.51 -3.21
C PHE A 249 3.34 -19.28 -3.59
N TRP A 250 3.64 -19.07 -4.88
CA TRP A 250 4.29 -17.82 -5.31
C TRP A 250 3.49 -16.59 -4.88
N ILE A 251 2.17 -16.62 -5.09
CA ILE A 251 1.26 -15.53 -4.70
C ILE A 251 1.31 -15.29 -3.18
N ILE A 252 1.22 -16.34 -2.36
CA ILE A 252 1.27 -16.19 -0.90
C ILE A 252 2.63 -15.64 -0.43
N ALA A 253 3.74 -16.15 -0.98
CA ALA A 253 5.08 -15.67 -0.64
C ALA A 253 5.27 -14.20 -1.03
N TYR A 254 4.76 -13.81 -2.20
CA TYR A 254 4.73 -12.44 -2.66
C TYR A 254 3.85 -11.55 -1.76
N ASP A 255 2.63 -11.98 -1.42
CA ASP A 255 1.70 -11.18 -0.64
C ASP A 255 2.25 -10.90 0.77
N VAL A 256 2.85 -11.91 1.40
CA VAL A 256 3.57 -11.74 2.68
C VAL A 256 4.70 -10.73 2.52
N TRP A 257 5.54 -10.88 1.49
CA TRP A 257 6.62 -9.93 1.23
C TRP A 257 6.10 -8.50 1.01
N ASN A 258 5.01 -8.35 0.24
CA ASN A 258 4.47 -7.04 -0.10
C ASN A 258 3.82 -6.35 1.10
N ILE A 259 3.08 -7.08 1.94
CA ILE A 259 2.51 -6.47 3.14
C ILE A 259 3.61 -6.14 4.16
N VAL A 260 4.64 -6.97 4.29
CA VAL A 260 5.78 -6.68 5.17
C VAL A 260 6.52 -5.44 4.70
N PHE A 261 6.71 -5.27 3.38
CA PHE A 261 7.27 -4.05 2.81
C PHE A 261 6.48 -2.79 3.24
N VAL A 262 5.16 -2.80 3.05
CA VAL A 262 4.35 -1.61 3.41
C VAL A 262 4.25 -1.43 4.92
N TYR A 263 4.12 -2.51 5.67
CA TYR A 263 4.18 -2.47 7.12
C TYR A 263 5.47 -1.80 7.60
N LEU A 264 6.64 -2.22 7.10
CA LEU A 264 7.91 -1.64 7.50
C LEU A 264 8.04 -0.17 7.07
N ASN A 265 7.78 0.17 5.81
CA ASN A 265 8.12 1.48 5.22
C ASN A 265 7.00 2.53 5.27
N PHE A 266 5.73 2.11 5.37
CA PHE A 266 4.55 2.97 5.26
C PHE A 266 3.48 2.58 6.30
N PRO A 267 3.75 2.72 7.60
CA PRO A 267 2.89 2.22 8.68
C PRO A 267 1.45 2.75 8.60
N GLY A 268 1.24 4.02 8.20
CA GLY A 268 -0.09 4.60 8.03
C GLY A 268 -0.90 4.04 6.85
N SER A 269 -0.26 3.33 5.91
CA SER A 269 -0.91 2.72 4.76
C SER A 269 -1.01 1.19 4.85
N ALA A 270 -0.42 0.56 5.87
CA ALA A 270 -0.31 -0.90 5.96
C ALA A 270 -1.67 -1.60 5.90
N THR A 271 -2.68 -1.12 6.65
CA THR A 271 -4.01 -1.73 6.65
C THR A 271 -4.74 -1.55 5.32
N ALA A 272 -4.63 -0.39 4.68
CA ALA A 272 -5.20 -0.18 3.36
C ALA A 272 -4.56 -1.11 2.32
N GLN A 273 -3.23 -1.25 2.35
CA GLN A 273 -2.52 -2.16 1.45
C GLN A 273 -2.91 -3.62 1.68
N LEU A 274 -3.08 -4.03 2.95
CA LEU A 274 -3.56 -5.38 3.26
C LEU A 274 -4.90 -5.65 2.57
N MET A 275 -5.84 -4.69 2.60
CA MET A 275 -7.13 -4.85 1.95
C MET A 275 -7.00 -4.93 0.42
N VAL A 276 -6.11 -4.12 -0.18
CA VAL A 276 -5.83 -4.19 -1.62
C VAL A 276 -5.29 -5.57 -2.02
N LEU A 277 -4.36 -6.14 -1.25
CA LEU A 277 -3.82 -7.47 -1.51
C LEU A 277 -4.89 -8.55 -1.34
N ILE A 278 -5.61 -8.56 -0.21
CA ILE A 278 -6.66 -9.55 0.05
C ILE A 278 -7.76 -9.47 -1.02
N SER A 279 -8.13 -8.26 -1.47
CA SER A 279 -9.15 -8.07 -2.51
C SER A 279 -8.76 -8.67 -3.87
N ALA A 280 -7.46 -8.81 -4.15
CA ALA A 280 -6.95 -9.49 -5.34
C ALA A 280 -6.75 -10.99 -5.12
N THR A 281 -6.25 -11.36 -3.95
CA THR A 281 -5.85 -12.73 -3.62
C THR A 281 -7.03 -13.64 -3.37
N LEU A 282 -8.06 -13.21 -2.63
CA LEU A 282 -9.24 -14.06 -2.39
C LEU A 282 -9.94 -14.46 -3.71
N PRO A 283 -10.25 -13.54 -4.65
CA PRO A 283 -10.78 -13.94 -5.95
C PRO A 283 -9.86 -14.87 -6.74
N ALA A 284 -8.55 -14.63 -6.71
CA ALA A 284 -7.60 -15.45 -7.44
C ALA A 284 -7.47 -16.87 -6.88
N LEU A 285 -7.69 -17.06 -5.57
CA LEU A 285 -7.65 -18.36 -4.92
C LEU A 285 -8.97 -19.13 -5.04
N PHE A 286 -10.10 -18.44 -4.81
CA PHE A 286 -11.40 -19.08 -4.63
C PHE A 286 -12.34 -18.97 -5.83
N ILE A 287 -12.18 -17.96 -6.69
CA ILE A 287 -13.07 -17.74 -7.85
C ILE A 287 -12.42 -18.22 -9.14
N LYS A 288 -11.22 -17.71 -9.48
CA LYS A 288 -10.54 -18.06 -10.73
C LYS A 288 -9.02 -18.05 -10.60
N LYS A 289 -8.43 -19.25 -10.57
CA LYS A 289 -6.98 -19.44 -10.50
C LYS A 289 -6.27 -18.82 -11.69
N GLY A 290 -5.09 -18.25 -11.43
CA GLY A 290 -4.23 -17.62 -12.44
C GLY A 290 -4.56 -16.16 -12.75
N THR A 291 -5.65 -15.61 -12.22
CA THR A 291 -6.08 -14.22 -12.47
C THR A 291 -5.45 -13.18 -11.52
N TRP A 292 -4.58 -13.62 -10.61
CA TRP A 292 -4.06 -12.77 -9.53
C TRP A 292 -3.42 -11.47 -10.04
N LEU A 293 -2.58 -11.53 -11.09
CA LEU A 293 -1.95 -10.32 -11.63
C LEU A 293 -2.99 -9.31 -12.16
N GLN A 294 -4.02 -9.81 -12.86
CA GLN A 294 -5.13 -8.99 -13.32
C GLN A 294 -5.86 -8.36 -12.14
N ALA A 295 -6.25 -9.18 -11.17
CA ALA A 295 -7.00 -8.74 -9.99
C ALA A 295 -6.21 -7.67 -9.23
N ARG A 296 -4.92 -7.91 -9.01
CA ARG A 296 -4.03 -6.97 -8.31
C ARG A 296 -3.90 -5.63 -9.03
N ALA A 297 -3.74 -5.61 -10.35
CA ALA A 297 -3.66 -4.34 -11.06
C ALA A 297 -4.98 -3.56 -10.95
N PHE A 298 -6.12 -4.23 -11.07
CA PHE A 298 -7.43 -3.59 -11.00
C PHE A 298 -7.75 -3.06 -9.61
N THR A 299 -7.50 -3.85 -8.56
CA THR A 299 -7.76 -3.43 -7.17
C THR A 299 -6.79 -2.33 -6.74
N LEU A 300 -5.52 -2.41 -7.13
CA LEU A 300 -4.54 -1.37 -6.83
C LEU A 300 -4.86 -0.06 -7.57
N ALA A 301 -5.19 -0.13 -8.87
CA ALA A 301 -5.62 1.05 -9.63
C ALA A 301 -6.90 1.67 -9.02
N GLY A 302 -7.89 0.84 -8.69
CA GLY A 302 -9.11 1.29 -8.00
C GLY A 302 -8.81 1.98 -6.67
N SER A 303 -7.90 1.43 -5.86
CA SER A 303 -7.50 2.02 -4.58
C SER A 303 -6.80 3.37 -4.75
N PHE A 304 -5.90 3.50 -5.73
CA PHE A 304 -5.25 4.79 -6.01
C PHE A 304 -6.25 5.81 -6.56
N MET A 305 -7.13 5.42 -7.49
CA MET A 305 -8.19 6.30 -7.98
C MET A 305 -9.13 6.74 -6.85
N TYR A 306 -9.43 5.85 -5.89
CA TYR A 306 -10.21 6.19 -4.70
C TYR A 306 -9.48 7.21 -3.82
N TYR A 307 -8.19 6.98 -3.51
CA TYR A 307 -7.37 7.93 -2.77
C TYR A 307 -7.38 9.31 -3.42
N PHE A 308 -7.15 9.41 -4.73
CA PHE A 308 -7.16 10.70 -5.44
C PHE A 308 -8.54 11.36 -5.51
N SER A 309 -9.62 10.57 -5.51
CA SER A 309 -10.98 11.09 -5.57
C SER A 309 -11.50 11.56 -4.21
N ASN A 310 -10.92 11.06 -3.11
CA ASN A 310 -11.24 11.52 -1.77
C ASN A 310 -10.09 11.25 -0.76
N PRO A 311 -9.02 12.07 -0.79
CA PRO A 311 -7.86 11.86 0.09
C PRO A 311 -8.24 11.93 1.57
N ALA A 312 -9.11 12.89 1.94
CA ALA A 312 -9.53 13.09 3.32
C ALA A 312 -10.24 11.86 3.90
N MET A 313 -11.11 11.18 3.14
CA MET A 313 -11.73 9.93 3.61
C MET A 313 -10.72 8.79 3.72
N PHE A 314 -9.70 8.75 2.87
CA PHE A 314 -8.68 7.73 2.96
C PHE A 314 -7.77 7.94 4.19
N GLU A 315 -7.29 9.17 4.38
CA GLU A 315 -6.32 9.54 5.42
C GLU A 315 -6.94 9.65 6.82
N SER A 316 -8.23 9.98 6.93
CA SER A 316 -8.92 10.06 8.23
C SER A 316 -9.38 8.72 8.82
N ASN A 317 -9.28 7.63 8.06
CA ASN A 317 -9.76 6.30 8.44
C ASN A 317 -8.62 5.28 8.58
N VAL A 318 -7.41 5.75 8.86
CA VAL A 318 -6.24 4.89 9.09
C VAL A 318 -6.47 4.00 10.32
N VAL A 319 -6.20 2.71 10.16
CA VAL A 319 -6.17 1.75 11.28
C VAL A 319 -4.74 1.27 11.43
N MET A 320 -4.15 1.52 12.58
CA MET A 320 -2.78 1.11 12.88
C MET A 320 -2.68 -0.40 13.04
N MET A 321 -1.61 -0.98 12.48
CA MET A 321 -1.22 -2.34 12.81
C MET A 321 -0.39 -2.36 14.09
N PRO A 322 -0.50 -3.41 14.93
CA PRO A 322 0.39 -3.62 16.06
C PRO A 322 1.85 -3.57 15.59
N ARG A 323 2.68 -2.79 16.28
CA ARG A 323 4.07 -2.53 15.87
C ARG A 323 5.00 -2.33 17.05
N ASN A 324 6.10 -3.07 17.04
CA ASN A 324 7.31 -2.87 17.85
C ASN A 324 8.52 -3.46 17.10
N ASP A 325 9.73 -3.22 17.61
CA ASP A 325 10.97 -3.63 16.94
C ASP A 325 11.03 -5.15 16.72
N GLU A 326 10.54 -5.93 17.69
CA GLU A 326 10.48 -7.39 17.62
C GLU A 326 9.50 -7.88 16.54
N LEU A 327 8.30 -7.30 16.48
CA LEU A 327 7.28 -7.60 15.47
C LEU A 327 7.75 -7.21 14.07
N MET A 328 8.45 -6.09 13.94
CA MET A 328 9.06 -5.68 12.67
C MET A 328 10.12 -6.68 12.21
N LEU A 329 11.03 -7.08 13.10
CA LEU A 329 12.04 -8.08 12.80
C LEU A 329 11.41 -9.44 12.46
N ALA A 330 10.43 -9.88 13.25
CA ALA A 330 9.70 -11.13 13.02
C ALA A 330 8.98 -11.12 11.66
N ALA A 331 8.35 -10.00 11.28
CA ALA A 331 7.71 -9.83 9.98
C ALA A 331 8.72 -9.91 8.82
N GLY A 332 9.87 -9.21 8.94
CA GLY A 332 10.96 -9.28 7.97
C GLY A 332 11.53 -10.70 7.82
N ALA A 333 11.77 -11.38 8.94
CA ALA A 333 12.25 -12.76 8.96
C ALA A 333 11.24 -13.74 8.35
N ALA A 334 9.94 -13.60 8.67
CA ALA A 334 8.88 -14.43 8.09
C ALA A 334 8.83 -14.28 6.56
N SER A 335 8.88 -13.03 6.06
CA SER A 335 8.95 -12.75 4.62
C SER A 335 10.13 -13.43 3.96
N PHE A 336 11.34 -13.28 4.52
CA PHE A 336 12.55 -13.91 4.02
C PHE A 336 12.46 -15.44 4.01
N ILE A 337 12.02 -16.05 5.12
CA ILE A 337 11.92 -17.51 5.26
C ILE A 337 10.93 -18.08 4.26
N ILE A 338 9.73 -17.51 4.17
CA ILE A 338 8.67 -18.00 3.26
C ILE A 338 9.13 -17.92 1.80
N ASN A 339 9.75 -16.80 1.40
CA ASN A 339 10.29 -16.65 0.05
C ASN A 339 11.48 -17.58 -0.22
N SER A 340 12.33 -17.84 0.77
CA SER A 340 13.44 -18.79 0.67
C SER A 340 12.97 -20.23 0.49
N ILE A 341 11.96 -20.64 1.26
CA ILE A 341 11.32 -21.96 1.12
C ILE A 341 10.74 -22.11 -0.29
N TYR A 342 9.99 -21.11 -0.75
CA TYR A 342 9.43 -21.12 -2.10
C TYR A 342 10.52 -21.21 -3.17
N ALA A 343 11.56 -20.37 -3.09
CA ALA A 343 12.69 -20.37 -4.03
C ALA A 343 13.40 -21.73 -4.05
N TYR A 344 13.69 -22.31 -2.88
CA TYR A 344 14.26 -23.65 -2.79
C TYR A 344 13.40 -24.70 -3.49
N MET A 345 12.09 -24.70 -3.25
CA MET A 345 11.17 -25.62 -3.91
C MET A 345 11.13 -25.42 -5.43
N PHE A 346 11.13 -24.17 -5.88
CA PHE A 346 11.12 -23.81 -7.29
C PHE A 346 12.39 -24.31 -8.02
N PHE A 347 13.56 -24.02 -7.48
CA PHE A 347 14.84 -24.43 -8.09
C PHE A 347 15.07 -25.94 -7.98
N SER A 348 14.65 -26.58 -6.88
CA SER A 348 14.78 -28.04 -6.71
C SER A 348 13.98 -28.81 -7.76
N LYS A 349 12.72 -28.41 -8.00
CA LYS A 349 11.89 -29.03 -9.06
C LYS A 349 12.51 -28.85 -10.44
N LYS A 350 13.05 -27.67 -10.73
CA LYS A 350 13.70 -27.37 -12.01
C LYS A 350 14.98 -28.20 -12.21
N LEU A 351 15.76 -28.41 -11.16
CA LEU A 351 16.95 -29.25 -11.19
C LEU A 351 16.59 -30.72 -11.41
N GLN A 352 15.57 -31.24 -10.72
CA GLN A 352 15.08 -32.60 -10.90
C GLN A 352 14.60 -32.85 -12.33
N GLN A 353 13.82 -31.94 -12.92
CA GLN A 353 13.38 -32.04 -14.31
C GLN A 353 14.56 -32.06 -15.30
N ARG A 354 15.57 -31.22 -15.08
CA ARG A 354 16.80 -31.24 -15.91
C ARG A 354 17.54 -32.56 -15.81
N ARG A 355 17.66 -33.13 -14.62
CA ARG A 355 18.32 -34.43 -14.41
C ARG A 355 17.57 -35.57 -15.10
N LEU A 356 16.24 -35.57 -15.03
CA LEU A 356 15.40 -36.55 -15.73
C LEU A 356 15.57 -36.46 -17.24
N ASN A 357 15.47 -35.24 -17.81
CA ASN A 357 15.62 -35.03 -19.24
C ASN A 357 16.99 -35.48 -19.76
N ASN A 358 18.06 -35.25 -18.99
CA ASN A 358 19.43 -35.68 -19.33
C ASN A 358 19.66 -37.19 -19.15
N ALA A 359 18.80 -37.90 -18.41
CA ALA A 359 18.89 -39.34 -18.22
C ALA A 359 18.07 -40.14 -19.26
N THR A 360 17.13 -39.49 -19.94
CA THR A 360 16.24 -40.09 -20.93
C THR A 360 16.59 -39.74 -22.38
N GLY A 361 17.55 -38.84 -22.60
CA GLY A 361 18.08 -38.47 -23.92
C GLY A 361 19.56 -38.79 -23.97
#